data_AF-A0A1H0N4Q0-F1
#
_entry.id   AF-A0A1H0N4Q0-F1
#
_cell.length_a   1.000
_cell.length_b   1.000
_cell.length_c   1.000
_cell.angle_alpha   90.00
_cell.angle_beta   90.00
_cell.angle_gamma   90.00
#
_symmetry.space_group_name_H-M   'P 1'
#
loop_
_entity.id
_entity.type
_entity.pdbx_description
1 polymer ?
#
loop_
_entity_poly.entity_id
_entity_poly.type
_entity_poly.pdbx_seq_one_letter_code
_entity_poly.pdbx_strand_id
1 'polypeptide(L)'
;MPLLALPLIPAALAALGEAALFVGSAAAVGIAGGYAIREMRKANEEADTQATTRTATVTCARCAQNPCAHLACGVPGSAYRGGAHGCMTGTPETVGDGLDSHHMPANSKSPLATPVGPAVQMRPEDHAQTASFRGRANGGTYAPQRALLARGQVYAAFLLDVADVKRIAAAQGDPTRYNAGLAQASAYATCLKKNGIIK
;
A
#
# COMPACT_ATOMS: atom_id res chain seq x y z
N MET A 1 45.76 38.45 35.49
CA MET A 1 44.39 37.91 35.48
C MET A 1 43.89 37.85 34.04
N PRO A 2 43.82 36.67 33.40
CA PRO A 2 43.08 36.49 32.16
C PRO A 2 41.73 35.80 32.42
N LEU A 3 40.66 36.33 31.81
CA LEU A 3 39.33 35.71 31.77
C LEU A 3 39.38 34.40 30.97
N LEU A 4 38.90 33.32 31.58
CA LEU A 4 38.56 32.07 30.89
C LEU A 4 37.14 32.17 30.34
N ALA A 5 37.00 31.93 29.03
CA ALA A 5 35.73 31.77 28.34
C ALA A 5 35.15 30.37 28.60
N LEU A 6 33.88 30.30 29.01
CA LEU A 6 33.08 29.07 29.05
C LEU A 6 32.40 28.85 27.68
N PRO A 7 32.37 27.62 27.15
CA PRO A 7 31.58 27.30 25.97
C PRO A 7 30.09 27.13 26.30
N LEU A 8 29.26 27.84 25.53
CA LEU A 8 27.80 27.71 25.45
C LEU A 8 27.43 26.33 24.90
N ILE A 9 26.78 25.51 25.73
CA ILE A 9 26.08 24.29 25.32
C ILE A 9 24.70 24.71 24.78
N PRO A 10 24.33 24.37 23.53
CA PRO A 10 23.02 24.71 22.99
C PRO A 10 21.89 24.00 23.73
N ALA A 11 20.90 24.78 24.16
CA ALA A 11 19.64 24.33 24.70
C ALA A 11 18.77 23.70 23.59
N ALA A 12 18.80 22.38 23.49
CA ALA A 12 17.84 21.62 22.70
C ALA A 12 17.53 20.29 23.41
N LEU A 13 17.16 20.37 24.69
CA LEU A 13 16.67 19.21 25.44
C LEU A 13 15.74 19.65 26.58
N ALA A 14 14.63 20.30 26.24
CA ALA A 14 13.58 20.61 27.21
C ALA A 14 12.23 20.84 26.49
N ALA A 15 11.57 19.76 26.09
CA ALA A 15 10.13 19.78 25.79
C ALA A 15 9.54 18.35 25.88
N LEU A 16 9.70 17.71 27.03
CA LEU A 16 8.76 16.68 27.48
C LEU A 16 7.82 17.35 28.47
N GLY A 17 6.76 17.96 27.93
CA GLY A 17 5.64 18.45 28.70
C GLY A 17 4.62 17.33 28.85
N GLU A 18 4.47 16.85 30.08
CA GLU A 18 3.36 16.00 30.51
C GLU A 18 2.02 16.73 30.29
N ALA A 19 1.07 16.05 29.64
CA ALA A 19 -0.34 16.35 29.77
C ALA A 19 -1.08 15.03 29.94
N ALA A 20 -1.48 14.80 31.18
CA ALA A 20 -2.23 13.65 31.65
C ALA A 20 -3.71 13.69 31.20
N LEU A 21 -4.25 12.50 31.00
CA LEU A 21 -5.66 12.08 31.06
C LEU A 21 -6.70 12.90 30.28
N PHE A 22 -7.09 12.34 29.13
CA PHE A 22 -8.50 12.28 28.74
C PHE A 22 -8.93 10.82 28.64
N VAL A 23 -9.89 10.44 29.47
CA VAL A 23 -10.59 9.16 29.43
C VAL A 23 -11.58 9.20 28.26
N GLY A 24 -11.54 8.18 27.40
CA GLY A 24 -12.65 7.83 26.52
C GLY A 24 -12.34 7.76 25.02
N SER A 25 -12.41 6.54 24.50
CA SER A 25 -12.75 6.19 23.10
C SER A 25 -11.61 6.10 22.06
N ALA A 26 -11.22 4.86 21.75
CA ALA A 26 -10.89 4.31 20.43
C ALA A 26 -9.82 4.95 19.50
N ALA A 27 -9.09 5.98 19.91
CA ALA A 27 -8.20 6.72 19.00
C ALA A 27 -6.69 6.42 19.12
N ALA A 28 -6.28 5.34 19.79
CA ALA A 28 -4.85 5.05 20.02
C ALA A 28 -4.18 4.11 19.00
N VAL A 29 -4.88 3.68 17.94
CA VAL A 29 -4.31 2.77 16.91
C VAL A 29 -3.85 3.50 15.63
N GLY A 30 -4.04 4.82 15.53
CA GLY A 30 -4.06 5.50 14.21
C GLY A 30 -2.90 6.42 13.80
N ILE A 31 -1.90 6.70 14.65
CA ILE A 31 -1.03 7.87 14.40
C ILE A 31 0.10 7.58 13.40
N ALA A 32 0.82 6.45 13.53
CA ALA A 32 1.93 6.13 12.62
C ALA A 32 1.45 5.78 11.20
N GLY A 33 0.36 5.00 11.10
CA GLY A 33 -0.24 4.63 9.82
C GLY A 33 -0.86 5.82 9.09
N GLY A 34 -1.61 6.67 9.80
CA GLY A 34 -2.24 7.86 9.20
C GLY A 34 -1.25 8.90 8.70
N TYR A 35 -0.15 9.12 9.43
CA TYR A 35 0.92 10.03 9.02
C TYR A 35 1.59 9.52 7.74
N ALA A 36 1.98 8.25 7.70
CA ALA A 36 2.68 7.72 6.54
C ALA A 36 1.80 7.66 5.27
N ILE A 37 0.49 7.43 5.41
CA ILE A 37 -0.45 7.56 4.29
C ILE A 37 -0.55 9.02 3.80
N ARG A 38 -0.54 10.00 4.73
CA ARG A 38 -0.55 11.43 4.37
C ARG A 38 0.74 11.84 3.64
N GLU A 39 1.88 11.35 4.11
CA GLU A 39 3.18 11.63 3.47
C GLU A 39 3.27 10.98 2.08
N MET A 40 2.76 9.75 1.92
CA MET A 40 2.63 9.15 0.59
C MET A 40 1.69 9.97 -0.33
N ARG A 41 0.61 10.55 0.20
CA ARG A 41 -0.28 11.41 -0.58
C ARG A 41 0.40 12.71 -1.01
N LYS A 42 1.15 13.36 -0.12
CA LYS A 42 1.94 14.56 -0.44
C LYS A 42 3.04 14.26 -1.46
N ALA A 43 3.78 13.16 -1.29
CA ALA A 43 4.79 12.72 -2.25
C ALA A 43 4.19 12.51 -3.66
N ASN A 44 2.97 11.98 -3.72
CA ASN A 44 2.22 11.81 -4.96
C ASN A 44 1.68 13.13 -5.56
N GLU A 45 1.54 14.19 -4.77
CA GLU A 45 1.22 15.55 -5.22
C GLU A 45 2.50 16.27 -5.74
N GLU A 46 3.65 16.07 -5.11
CA GLU A 46 4.92 16.70 -5.50
C GLU A 46 5.54 16.08 -6.78
N ALA A 47 5.47 14.75 -6.92
CA ALA A 47 5.90 14.03 -8.12
C ALA A 47 5.10 14.41 -9.39
N ASP A 48 3.93 15.02 -9.21
CA ASP A 48 3.01 15.42 -10.28
C ASP A 48 3.54 16.56 -11.16
N THR A 49 4.49 17.34 -10.65
CA THR A 49 5.08 18.46 -11.39
C THR A 49 6.09 18.03 -12.47
N GLN A 50 6.40 16.72 -12.57
CA GLN A 50 7.43 16.20 -13.49
C GLN A 50 6.93 15.10 -14.47
N ALA A 51 5.66 14.69 -14.41
CA ALA A 51 5.16 13.59 -15.24
C ALA A 51 4.76 14.06 -16.66
N THR A 52 5.67 13.88 -17.63
CA THR A 52 5.34 13.96 -19.06
C THR A 52 4.64 12.67 -19.51
N THR A 53 3.55 12.81 -20.26
CA THR A 53 2.75 11.72 -20.85
C THR A 53 3.62 10.70 -21.57
N ARG A 54 3.87 9.56 -20.93
CA ARG A 54 4.48 8.38 -21.56
C ARG A 54 3.63 7.16 -21.26
N THR A 55 2.96 6.68 -22.31
CA THR A 55 2.41 5.33 -22.41
C THR A 55 3.57 4.32 -22.52
N ALA A 56 4.48 4.33 -21.54
CA ALA A 56 5.56 3.36 -21.45
C ALA A 56 5.02 2.11 -20.76
N THR A 57 5.22 0.94 -21.37
CA THR A 57 4.95 -0.34 -20.72
C THR A 57 5.82 -0.44 -19.47
N VAL A 58 5.22 -0.25 -18.30
CA VAL A 58 5.91 -0.38 -17.00
C VAL A 58 6.11 -1.87 -16.73
N THR A 59 7.36 -2.32 -16.63
CA THR A 59 7.71 -3.74 -16.46
C THR A 59 8.24 -4.09 -15.07
N CYS A 60 8.48 -3.08 -14.22
CA CYS A 60 9.12 -3.23 -12.92
C CYS A 60 8.57 -2.25 -11.88
N ALA A 61 8.52 -2.68 -10.62
CA ALA A 61 7.95 -1.89 -9.53
C ALA A 61 8.77 -0.64 -9.18
N ARG A 62 10.10 -0.76 -9.13
CA ARG A 62 11.02 0.28 -8.63
C ARG A 62 11.87 0.97 -9.71
N CYS A 63 11.56 0.76 -10.97
CA CYS A 63 12.38 1.30 -12.06
C CYS A 63 11.94 2.70 -12.46
N ALA A 64 12.84 3.43 -13.13
CA ALA A 64 12.63 4.82 -13.53
C ALA A 64 11.43 5.00 -14.49
N GLN A 65 11.05 3.95 -15.23
CA GLN A 65 9.86 3.96 -16.10
C GLN A 65 8.55 3.98 -15.30
N ASN A 66 8.55 3.58 -14.03
CA ASN A 66 7.36 3.58 -13.19
C ASN A 66 7.22 4.92 -12.46
N PRO A 67 6.32 5.84 -12.86
CA PRO A 67 6.12 7.10 -12.15
C PRO A 67 5.63 6.90 -10.71
N CYS A 68 5.05 5.73 -10.42
CA CYS A 68 4.53 5.36 -9.11
C CYS A 68 5.53 4.55 -8.27
N ALA A 69 6.81 4.49 -8.67
CA ALA A 69 7.85 3.72 -7.95
C ALA A 69 7.97 4.14 -6.47
N HIS A 70 7.76 5.42 -6.16
CA HIS A 70 7.82 5.97 -4.81
C HIS A 70 6.73 5.42 -3.86
N LEU A 71 5.63 4.89 -4.40
CA LEU A 71 4.55 4.23 -3.63
C LEU A 71 4.62 2.70 -3.70
N ALA A 72 5.48 2.15 -4.56
CA ALA A 72 5.40 0.76 -4.97
C ALA A 72 5.68 -0.24 -3.83
N CYS A 73 6.33 0.17 -2.74
CA CYS A 73 6.80 -0.77 -1.71
C CYS A 73 6.20 -0.50 -0.33
N GLY A 74 5.15 0.33 -0.31
CA GLY A 74 4.47 0.72 0.90
C GLY A 74 5.39 1.42 1.89
N VAL A 75 4.87 1.57 3.10
CA VAL A 75 5.62 2.19 4.20
C VAL A 75 6.26 1.09 5.05
N PRO A 76 7.57 1.16 5.33
CA PRO A 76 8.21 0.24 6.25
C PRO A 76 7.58 0.20 7.65
N GLY A 77 7.52 -1.00 8.25
CA GLY A 77 7.10 -1.19 9.64
C GLY A 77 5.60 -1.40 9.88
N SER A 78 4.74 -1.32 8.85
CA SER A 78 3.35 -1.77 9.00
C SER A 78 3.25 -3.29 9.08
N ALA A 79 2.37 -3.82 9.93
CA ALA A 79 2.14 -5.27 10.08
C ALA A 79 1.78 -5.96 8.74
N TYR A 80 1.05 -5.26 7.86
CA TYR A 80 0.81 -5.67 6.48
C TYR A 80 1.04 -4.48 5.57
N ARG A 81 1.87 -4.65 4.54
CA ARG A 81 2.17 -3.62 3.53
C ARG A 81 1.24 -3.74 2.33
N GLY A 82 1.19 -2.69 1.53
CA GLY A 82 0.60 -2.72 0.20
C GLY A 82 1.37 -1.85 -0.77
N GLY A 83 1.15 -2.08 -2.06
CA GLY A 83 1.90 -1.44 -3.13
C GLY A 83 1.88 -2.30 -4.39
N ALA A 84 3.02 -2.45 -5.04
CA ALA A 84 3.24 -3.34 -6.17
C ALA A 84 3.62 -4.75 -5.68
N HIS A 85 3.13 -5.78 -6.37
CA HIS A 85 3.39 -7.18 -6.03
C HIS A 85 4.89 -7.50 -5.91
N GLY A 86 5.73 -6.95 -6.80
CA GLY A 86 7.18 -7.18 -6.75
C GLY A 86 7.84 -6.65 -5.48
N CYS A 87 7.27 -5.65 -4.81
CA CYS A 87 7.75 -5.18 -3.51
C CYS A 87 7.13 -5.89 -2.32
N MET A 88 6.09 -6.72 -2.51
CA MET A 88 5.52 -7.52 -1.44
C MET A 88 6.19 -8.90 -1.34
N THR A 89 7.03 -9.26 -2.31
CA THR A 89 7.73 -10.57 -2.38
C THR A 89 9.24 -10.47 -2.59
N GLY A 90 9.74 -9.35 -3.12
CA GLY A 90 11.12 -9.25 -3.65
C GLY A 90 12.06 -8.31 -2.89
N THR A 91 11.76 -7.95 -1.64
CA THR A 91 12.57 -7.01 -0.84
C THR A 91 13.15 -7.70 0.40
N PRO A 92 14.27 -7.20 0.95
CA PRO A 92 14.82 -7.75 2.19
C PRO A 92 13.81 -7.80 3.35
N GLU A 93 12.87 -6.86 3.39
CA GLU A 93 11.83 -6.77 4.42
C GLU A 93 10.64 -7.72 4.21
N THR A 94 10.46 -8.26 3.00
CA THR A 94 9.29 -9.10 2.67
C THR A 94 9.67 -10.55 2.36
N VAL A 95 10.95 -10.82 2.06
CA VAL A 95 11.42 -12.19 1.84
C VAL A 95 11.42 -12.92 3.18
N GLY A 96 10.62 -13.99 3.26
CA GLY A 96 10.56 -14.86 4.44
C GLY A 96 9.73 -14.30 5.60
N ASP A 97 8.90 -13.28 5.38
CA ASP A 97 8.02 -12.72 6.41
C ASP A 97 6.80 -13.60 6.74
N GLY A 98 6.60 -14.69 5.99
CA GLY A 98 5.49 -15.64 6.17
C GLY A 98 4.15 -15.12 5.65
N LEU A 99 4.13 -14.01 4.91
CA LEU A 99 2.93 -13.40 4.34
C LEU A 99 2.81 -13.71 2.85
N ASP A 100 1.58 -13.80 2.38
CA ASP A 100 1.27 -13.90 0.96
C ASP A 100 1.11 -12.50 0.36
N SER A 101 1.60 -12.32 -0.87
CA SER A 101 1.30 -11.15 -1.68
C SER A 101 0.04 -11.38 -2.50
N HIS A 102 -1.07 -10.80 -2.06
CA HIS A 102 -2.34 -10.89 -2.75
C HIS A 102 -2.42 -9.86 -3.88
N HIS A 103 -2.30 -10.34 -5.11
CA HIS A 103 -2.35 -9.51 -6.30
C HIS A 103 -3.79 -9.11 -6.63
N MET A 104 -4.05 -7.81 -6.80
CA MET A 104 -5.37 -7.20 -6.97
C MET A 104 -5.39 -6.29 -8.20
N PRO A 105 -6.03 -6.66 -9.33
CA PRO A 105 -6.74 -7.91 -9.65
C PRO A 105 -5.83 -9.12 -9.69
N ALA A 106 -6.38 -10.34 -9.68
CA ALA A 106 -5.61 -11.58 -9.79
C ALA A 106 -4.54 -11.51 -10.90
N ASN A 107 -3.30 -11.91 -10.60
CA ASN A 107 -2.18 -11.80 -11.55
C ASN A 107 -2.49 -12.45 -12.92
N SER A 108 -3.10 -13.64 -12.91
CA SER A 108 -3.47 -14.38 -14.13
C SER A 108 -4.54 -13.70 -15.00
N LYS A 109 -5.16 -12.61 -14.51
CA LYS A 109 -6.20 -11.82 -15.19
C LYS A 109 -5.80 -10.35 -15.35
N SER A 110 -4.73 -9.92 -14.69
CA SER A 110 -4.22 -8.56 -14.75
C SER A 110 -3.58 -8.29 -16.11
N PRO A 111 -3.81 -7.12 -16.73
CA PRO A 111 -3.07 -6.70 -17.92
C PRO A 111 -1.68 -6.13 -17.59
N LEU A 112 -1.37 -5.94 -16.31
CA LEU A 112 -0.08 -5.41 -15.87
C LEU A 112 0.96 -6.53 -15.78
N ALA A 113 2.23 -6.16 -15.97
CA ALA A 113 3.33 -7.05 -15.64
C ALA A 113 3.23 -7.48 -14.16
N THR A 114 3.45 -8.76 -13.87
CA THR A 114 3.38 -9.34 -12.52
C THR A 114 4.01 -8.48 -11.42
N PRO A 115 5.25 -7.95 -11.55
CA PRO A 115 5.83 -7.15 -10.46
C PRO A 115 5.16 -5.79 -10.25
N VAL A 116 4.39 -5.28 -11.22
CA VAL A 116 3.80 -3.94 -11.24
C VAL A 116 2.37 -3.93 -10.72
N GLY A 117 1.66 -5.06 -10.75
CA GLY A 117 0.26 -5.08 -10.33
C GLY A 117 0.09 -4.72 -8.84
N PRO A 118 -1.00 -4.03 -8.47
CA PRO A 118 -1.26 -3.71 -7.08
C PRO A 118 -1.39 -4.97 -6.25
N ALA A 119 -0.91 -4.93 -5.01
CA ALA A 119 -1.00 -6.03 -4.07
C ALA A 119 -1.06 -5.55 -2.63
N VAL A 120 -1.57 -6.41 -1.76
CA VAL A 120 -1.53 -6.27 -0.30
C VAL A 120 -0.93 -7.53 0.30
N GLN A 121 -0.09 -7.37 1.32
CA GLN A 121 0.34 -8.50 2.13
C GLN A 121 -0.82 -8.98 2.97
N MET A 122 -1.01 -10.30 3.04
CA MET A 122 -2.03 -10.89 3.88
C MET A 122 -1.60 -12.25 4.40
N ARG A 123 -2.26 -12.72 5.45
CA ARG A 123 -1.99 -14.07 5.95
C ARG A 123 -2.36 -15.12 4.92
N PRO A 124 -1.60 -16.22 4.76
CA PRO A 124 -1.91 -17.27 3.80
C PRO A 124 -3.33 -17.87 3.97
N GLU A 125 -3.80 -18.02 5.20
CA GLU A 125 -5.15 -18.53 5.49
C GLU A 125 -6.26 -17.58 5.02
N ASP A 126 -6.04 -16.27 5.11
CA ASP A 126 -6.98 -15.26 4.63
C ASP A 126 -6.90 -15.16 3.11
N HIS A 127 -5.70 -15.27 2.53
CA HIS A 127 -5.49 -15.27 1.08
C HIS A 127 -6.23 -16.41 0.41
N ALA A 128 -6.22 -17.60 1.03
CA ALA A 128 -6.94 -18.78 0.57
C ALA A 128 -8.47 -18.57 0.51
N GLN A 129 -9.02 -17.54 1.15
CA GLN A 129 -10.45 -17.21 1.12
C GLN A 129 -10.85 -16.19 0.06
N THR A 130 -9.87 -15.58 -0.62
CA THR A 130 -10.12 -14.59 -1.67
C THR A 130 -10.76 -15.20 -2.91
N ALA A 131 -11.61 -14.43 -3.59
CA ALA A 131 -12.25 -14.83 -4.83
C ALA A 131 -11.24 -15.08 -5.97
N SER A 132 -10.08 -14.43 -5.90
CA SER A 132 -8.97 -14.53 -6.84
C SER A 132 -7.95 -15.63 -6.51
N PHE A 133 -8.13 -16.39 -5.42
CA PHE A 133 -7.17 -17.42 -5.02
C PHE A 133 -7.06 -18.56 -6.05
N ARG A 134 -5.88 -18.71 -6.65
CA ARG A 134 -5.54 -19.77 -7.61
C ARG A 134 -6.59 -19.86 -8.73
N GLY A 135 -7.14 -21.06 -8.97
CA GLY A 135 -8.13 -21.32 -10.01
C GLY A 135 -9.47 -20.60 -9.81
N ARG A 136 -9.76 -20.05 -8.62
CA ARG A 136 -11.02 -19.35 -8.32
C ARG A 136 -11.18 -18.07 -9.13
N ALA A 137 -10.10 -17.49 -9.64
CA ALA A 137 -10.15 -16.40 -10.61
C ALA A 137 -10.91 -16.76 -11.91
N ASN A 138 -11.17 -18.04 -12.18
CA ASN A 138 -12.02 -18.51 -13.28
C ASN A 138 -13.47 -18.84 -12.85
N GLY A 139 -13.76 -18.84 -11.55
CA GLY A 139 -15.06 -19.22 -10.98
C GLY A 139 -16.13 -18.13 -11.06
N GLY A 140 -17.34 -18.46 -10.60
CA GLY A 140 -18.50 -17.55 -10.62
C GLY A 140 -18.34 -16.33 -9.71
N THR A 141 -17.72 -16.49 -8.54
CA THR A 141 -17.50 -15.40 -7.57
C THR A 141 -16.62 -14.28 -8.11
N TYR A 142 -15.69 -14.61 -9.02
CA TYR A 142 -14.80 -13.65 -9.67
C TYR A 142 -15.34 -13.14 -11.02
N ALA A 143 -16.51 -13.59 -11.47
CA ALA A 143 -17.09 -13.20 -12.76
C ALA A 143 -17.32 -11.69 -12.92
N PRO A 144 -17.84 -10.95 -11.91
CA PRO A 144 -17.99 -9.49 -12.01
C PRO A 144 -16.66 -8.79 -12.26
N GLN A 145 -15.59 -9.26 -11.62
CA GLN A 145 -14.26 -8.70 -11.76
C GLN A 145 -13.68 -8.97 -13.15
N ARG A 146 -13.87 -10.18 -13.71
CA ARG A 146 -13.50 -10.46 -15.12
C ARG A 146 -14.22 -9.55 -16.10
N ALA A 147 -15.50 -9.25 -15.87
CA ALA A 147 -16.27 -8.36 -16.74
C ALA A 147 -15.76 -6.91 -16.71
N LEU A 148 -15.24 -6.44 -15.58
CA LEU A 148 -14.55 -5.14 -15.49
C LEU A 148 -13.22 -5.17 -16.26
N LEU A 149 -12.41 -6.22 -16.05
CA LEU A 149 -11.13 -6.39 -16.73
C LEU A 149 -11.27 -6.49 -18.25
N ALA A 150 -12.30 -7.19 -18.75
CA ALA A 150 -12.61 -7.29 -20.17
C ALA A 150 -12.93 -5.92 -20.82
N ARG A 151 -13.41 -4.95 -20.02
CA ARG A 151 -13.68 -3.57 -20.44
C ARG A 151 -12.51 -2.63 -20.17
N GLY A 152 -11.36 -3.15 -19.74
CA GLY A 152 -10.18 -2.39 -19.35
C GLY A 152 -10.34 -1.61 -18.04
N GLN A 153 -11.41 -1.82 -17.26
CA GLN A 153 -11.70 -1.12 -16.00
C GLN A 153 -10.93 -1.74 -14.83
N VAL A 154 -9.60 -1.72 -14.92
CA VAL A 154 -8.67 -2.38 -13.99
C VAL A 154 -8.76 -1.78 -12.59
N TYR A 155 -8.93 -0.47 -12.45
CA TYR A 155 -9.07 0.16 -11.13
C TYR A 155 -10.37 -0.26 -10.45
N ALA A 156 -11.47 -0.34 -11.21
CA ALA A 156 -12.73 -0.85 -10.68
C ALA A 156 -12.62 -2.33 -10.25
N ALA A 157 -11.89 -3.14 -11.03
CA ALA A 157 -11.61 -4.53 -10.67
C ALA A 157 -10.79 -4.64 -9.37
N PHE A 158 -9.76 -3.81 -9.21
CA PHE A 158 -8.98 -3.69 -7.97
C PHE A 158 -9.86 -3.37 -6.75
N LEU A 159 -10.83 -2.46 -6.90
CA LEU A 159 -11.74 -2.11 -5.80
C LEU A 159 -12.62 -3.28 -5.34
N LEU A 160 -12.92 -4.25 -6.22
CA LEU A 160 -13.62 -5.47 -5.82
C LEU A 160 -12.75 -6.37 -4.93
N ASP A 161 -11.45 -6.50 -5.20
CA ASP A 161 -10.56 -7.23 -4.29
C ASP A 161 -10.40 -6.49 -2.95
N VAL A 162 -10.32 -5.15 -2.96
CA VAL A 162 -10.29 -4.36 -1.71
C VAL A 162 -11.52 -4.66 -0.86
N ALA A 163 -12.70 -4.75 -1.47
CA ALA A 163 -13.93 -5.13 -0.77
C ALA A 163 -13.88 -6.59 -0.27
N ASP A 164 -13.34 -7.51 -1.07
CA ASP A 164 -13.22 -8.92 -0.69
C ASP A 164 -12.26 -9.12 0.49
N VAL A 165 -11.09 -8.47 0.48
CA VAL A 165 -10.12 -8.50 1.59
C VAL A 165 -10.75 -7.94 2.87
N LYS A 166 -11.51 -6.84 2.79
CA LYS A 166 -12.23 -6.28 3.95
C LYS A 166 -13.29 -7.24 4.49
N ARG A 167 -14.05 -7.88 3.60
CA ARG A 167 -15.05 -8.89 3.97
C ARG A 167 -14.39 -10.08 4.68
N ILE A 168 -13.25 -10.55 4.19
CA ILE A 168 -12.49 -11.65 4.81
C ILE A 168 -11.98 -11.21 6.18
N ALA A 169 -11.37 -10.04 6.30
CA ALA A 169 -10.88 -9.51 7.58
C ALA A 169 -12.00 -9.45 8.63
N ALA A 170 -13.17 -8.96 8.24
CA ALA A 170 -14.35 -8.91 9.11
C ALA A 170 -14.83 -10.31 9.53
N ALA A 171 -14.86 -11.27 8.61
CA ALA A 171 -15.21 -12.66 8.91
C ALA A 171 -14.21 -13.33 9.88
N GLN A 172 -12.98 -12.82 9.94
CA GLN A 172 -11.91 -13.29 10.84
C GLN A 172 -11.85 -12.53 12.17
N GLY A 173 -12.86 -11.71 12.47
CA GLY A 173 -13.01 -10.99 13.73
C GLY A 173 -12.18 -9.71 13.85
N ASP A 174 -11.43 -9.32 12.81
CA ASP A 174 -10.67 -8.07 12.78
C ASP A 174 -10.90 -7.36 11.44
N PRO A 175 -11.97 -6.55 11.31
CA PRO A 175 -12.28 -5.82 10.09
C PRO A 175 -11.21 -4.79 9.71
N THR A 176 -10.27 -4.49 10.60
CA THR A 176 -9.22 -3.48 10.40
C THR A 176 -7.85 -4.07 10.04
N ARG A 177 -7.70 -5.40 10.11
CA ARG A 177 -6.43 -6.13 9.95
C ARG A 177 -5.56 -5.62 8.81
N TYR A 178 -6.17 -5.40 7.65
CA TYR A 178 -5.47 -5.03 6.42
C TYR A 178 -5.59 -3.55 6.06
N ASN A 179 -6.15 -2.70 6.91
CA ASN A 179 -6.46 -1.31 6.55
C ASN A 179 -5.23 -0.51 6.10
N ALA A 180 -4.10 -0.64 6.80
CA ALA A 180 -2.86 0.04 6.43
C ALA A 180 -2.35 -0.42 5.07
N GLY A 181 -2.25 -1.74 4.85
CA GLY A 181 -1.82 -2.30 3.57
C GLY A 181 -2.78 -1.96 2.43
N LEU A 182 -4.09 -2.04 2.64
CA LEU A 182 -5.10 -1.66 1.65
C LEU A 182 -5.05 -0.18 1.30
N ALA A 183 -4.76 0.70 2.28
CA ALA A 183 -4.57 2.12 2.02
C ALA A 183 -3.33 2.36 1.16
N GLN A 184 -2.22 1.66 1.42
CA GLN A 184 -1.00 1.75 0.62
C GLN A 184 -1.20 1.20 -0.81
N ALA A 185 -1.82 0.03 -0.94
CA ALA A 185 -2.17 -0.55 -2.24
C ALA A 185 -3.11 0.35 -3.05
N SER A 186 -4.09 0.98 -2.38
CA SER A 186 -5.02 1.93 -3.01
C SER A 186 -4.32 3.21 -3.44
N ALA A 187 -3.37 3.73 -2.67
CA ALA A 187 -2.55 4.88 -3.06
C ALA A 187 -1.74 4.56 -4.33
N TYR A 188 -1.09 3.40 -4.37
CA TYR A 188 -0.35 2.94 -5.54
C TYR A 188 -1.25 2.76 -6.77
N ALA A 189 -2.39 2.04 -6.64
CA ALA A 189 -3.35 1.87 -7.73
C ALA A 189 -3.92 3.21 -8.24
N THR A 190 -4.15 4.16 -7.33
CA THR A 190 -4.62 5.52 -7.69
C THR A 190 -3.56 6.26 -8.49
N CYS A 191 -2.28 6.16 -8.11
CA CYS A 191 -1.18 6.73 -8.89
C CYS A 191 -1.11 6.09 -10.29
N LEU A 192 -1.20 4.76 -10.40
CA LEU A 192 -1.21 4.07 -11.70
C LEU A 192 -2.35 4.57 -12.59
N LYS A 193 -3.55 4.77 -12.01
CA LYS A 193 -4.71 5.31 -12.70
C LYS A 193 -4.47 6.74 -13.19
N LYS A 194 -3.96 7.60 -12.30
CA LYS A 194 -3.67 9.01 -12.60
C LYS A 194 -2.66 9.16 -13.76
N ASN A 195 -1.69 8.25 -13.82
CA ASN A 195 -0.67 8.21 -14.88
C ASN A 195 -1.12 7.44 -16.14
N GLY A 196 -2.39 7.03 -16.24
CA GLY A 196 -2.93 6.34 -17.42
C GLY A 196 -2.41 4.92 -17.63
N ILE A 197 -1.73 4.33 -16.65
CA ILE A 197 -1.22 2.94 -16.71
C ILE A 197 -2.37 1.94 -16.54
N ILE A 198 -3.38 2.30 -15.74
CA ILE A 198 -4.65 1.58 -15.61
C ILE A 198 -5.84 2.53 -15.76
N LYS A 199 -7.03 1.99 -16.09
CA LYS A 199 -8.28 2.77 -16.15
C LYS A 199 -9.21 2.42 -14.99
#